data_AF-A0AA96XFC4-F1
#
_entry.id   AF-A0AA96XFC4-F1
#
_cell.length_a   1.000
_cell.length_b   1.000
_cell.length_c   1.000
_cell.angle_alpha   90.00
_cell.angle_beta   90.00
_cell.angle_gamma   90.00
#
_symmetry.space_group_name_H-M   'P 1'
#
loop_
_entity.id
_entity.type
_entity.pdbx_description
1 polymer ?
#
loop_
_entity_poly.entity_id
_entity_poly.type
_entity_poly.pdbx_seq_one_letter_code
_entity_poly.pdbx_strand_id
1 'polypeptide(L)'
;MSNASFAEFERAFLAHQQSWLRAAKTPKERLTLKRRTSEDILLGAYGRECTWKEFNRALRRTERLGDDNVGRRAHVACLFAMTANQFPDQADRARRKLDDAERRLLVLRRDNPTRTEFLEEISRIGRMA
;
A
#
# COMPACT_ATOMS: atom_id res chain seq x y z
N MET A 1 -5.13 19.03 5.95
CA MET A 1 -5.65 17.80 5.30
C MET A 1 -7.16 17.98 5.14
N SER A 2 -7.77 17.62 4.00
CA SER A 2 -9.20 17.89 3.81
C SER A 2 -10.06 17.09 4.79
N ASN A 3 -11.12 17.71 5.33
CA ASN A 3 -12.13 17.08 6.21
C ASN A 3 -13.00 16.03 5.50
N ALA A 4 -12.62 15.59 4.30
CA ALA A 4 -13.41 14.64 3.52
C ALA A 4 -13.27 13.22 4.08
N SER A 5 -14.40 12.54 4.22
CA SER A 5 -14.45 11.12 4.59
C SER A 5 -13.61 10.26 3.64
N PHE A 6 -13.19 9.08 4.10
CA PHE A 6 -12.46 8.14 3.23
C PHE A 6 -13.26 7.79 1.97
N ALA A 7 -14.59 7.64 2.07
CA ALA A 7 -15.46 7.35 0.94
C ALA A 7 -15.45 8.46 -0.13
N GLU A 8 -15.44 9.73 0.30
CA GLU A 8 -15.35 10.88 -0.63
C GLU A 8 -13.97 10.94 -1.29
N PHE A 9 -12.92 10.73 -0.50
CA PHE A 9 -11.55 10.66 -1.00
C PHE A 9 -11.37 9.54 -2.04
N GLU A 10 -11.82 8.32 -1.73
CA GLU A 10 -11.75 7.17 -2.64
C GLU A 10 -12.52 7.46 -3.94
N ARG A 11 -13.73 8.03 -3.84
CA ARG A 11 -14.53 8.39 -5.01
C ARG A 11 -13.83 9.39 -5.92
N ALA A 12 -13.22 10.43 -5.35
CA ALA A 12 -12.46 11.42 -6.11
C ALA A 12 -11.27 10.80 -6.84
N PHE A 13 -10.51 9.93 -6.17
CA PHE A 13 -9.38 9.22 -6.78
C PHE A 13 -9.81 8.29 -7.90
N LEU A 14 -10.92 7.56 -7.74
CA LEU A 14 -11.47 6.69 -8.77
C LEU A 14 -11.99 7.47 -9.99
N ALA A 15 -12.56 8.66 -9.79
CA ALA A 15 -12.98 9.54 -10.88
C ALA A 15 -11.77 10.03 -11.69
N HIS A 16 -10.70 10.47 -11.02
CA HIS A 16 -9.44 10.84 -11.68
C HIS A 16 -8.82 9.66 -12.43
N GLN A 17 -8.78 8.48 -11.81
CA GLN A 17 -8.32 7.26 -12.47
C GLN A 17 -9.10 6.99 -13.76
N GLN A 18 -10.42 7.12 -13.76
CA GLN A 18 -11.22 6.87 -14.95
C GLN A 18 -10.86 7.83 -16.09
N SER A 19 -10.58 9.10 -15.78
CA SER A 19 -10.09 10.08 -16.76
C SER A 19 -8.74 9.65 -17.35
N TRP A 20 -7.77 9.28 -16.50
CA TRP A 20 -6.46 8.83 -16.97
C TRP A 20 -6.51 7.51 -17.75
N LEU A 21 -7.40 6.59 -17.38
CA LEU A 21 -7.59 5.33 -18.09
C LEU A 21 -8.17 5.51 -19.49
N ARG A 22 -8.95 6.58 -19.74
CA ARG A 22 -9.40 6.93 -21.09
C ARG A 22 -8.27 7.48 -21.96
N ALA A 23 -7.29 8.15 -21.35
CA ALA A 23 -6.12 8.68 -22.06
C ALA A 23 -4.99 7.63 -22.27
N ALA A 24 -4.99 6.55 -21.49
CA ALA A 24 -3.98 5.50 -21.57
C ALA A 24 -4.10 4.68 -22.87
N LYS A 25 -2.98 4.57 -23.59
CA LYS A 25 -2.91 3.96 -24.93
C LYS A 25 -2.66 2.47 -24.87
N THR A 26 -1.99 1.98 -23.82
CA THR A 26 -1.59 0.57 -23.73
C THR A 26 -2.15 -0.15 -22.50
N PRO A 27 -2.34 -1.49 -22.55
CA PRO A 27 -2.71 -2.27 -21.37
C PRO A 27 -1.74 -2.11 -20.19
N LYS A 28 -0.44 -1.96 -20.48
CA LYS A 28 0.61 -1.75 -19.47
C LYS A 28 0.47 -0.39 -18.76
N GLU A 29 0.19 0.68 -19.51
CA GLU A 29 -0.09 1.99 -18.93
C GLU A 29 -1.34 1.95 -18.05
N ARG A 30 -2.42 1.31 -18.53
CA ARG A 30 -3.65 1.12 -17.76
C ARG A 30 -3.40 0.39 -16.44
N LEU A 31 -2.60 -0.68 -16.46
CA LEU A 31 -2.25 -1.42 -15.25
C LEU A 31 -1.40 -0.58 -14.29
N THR A 32 -0.44 0.18 -14.81
CA THR A 32 0.41 1.08 -14.01
C THR A 32 -0.42 2.15 -13.31
N LEU A 33 -1.35 2.77 -14.03
CA LEU A 33 -2.30 3.73 -13.45
C LEU A 33 -3.16 3.07 -12.37
N LYS A 34 -3.68 1.87 -12.63
CA LYS A 34 -4.49 1.12 -11.65
C LYS A 34 -3.72 0.85 -10.36
N ARG A 35 -2.46 0.42 -10.45
CA ARG A 35 -1.59 0.15 -9.29
C ARG A 35 -1.36 1.41 -8.48
N ARG A 36 -0.89 2.49 -9.13
CA ARG A 36 -0.63 3.79 -8.48
C ARG A 36 -1.85 4.32 -7.73
N THR A 37 -3.01 4.40 -8.39
CA THR A 37 -4.22 4.88 -7.72
C THR A 37 -4.63 3.98 -6.55
N SER A 38 -4.43 2.66 -6.65
CA SER A 38 -4.82 1.75 -5.57
C SER A 38 -3.90 1.89 -4.35
N GLU A 39 -2.62 2.16 -4.56
CA GLU A 39 -1.69 2.53 -3.50
C GLU A 39 -2.04 3.89 -2.88
N ASP A 40 -2.36 4.90 -3.69
CA ASP A 40 -2.80 6.21 -3.18
C ASP A 40 -4.08 6.09 -2.34
N ILE A 41 -5.02 5.24 -2.77
CA ILE A 41 -6.23 4.93 -2.01
C ILE A 41 -5.87 4.25 -0.68
N LEU A 42 -4.96 3.27 -0.68
CA LEU A 42 -4.52 2.58 0.53
C LEU A 42 -3.81 3.52 1.51
N LEU A 43 -2.91 4.37 1.01
CA LEU A 43 -2.25 5.40 1.81
C LEU A 43 -3.27 6.39 2.40
N GLY A 44 -4.26 6.78 1.60
CA GLY A 44 -5.34 7.63 2.07
C GLY A 44 -6.26 6.97 3.09
N ALA A 45 -6.40 5.63 3.05
CA ALA A 45 -7.08 4.85 4.08
C ALA A 45 -6.27 4.83 5.38
N TYR A 46 -4.96 4.65 5.32
CA TYR A 46 -4.07 4.73 6.48
C TYR A 46 -4.11 6.11 7.15
N GLY A 47 -4.04 7.19 6.37
CA GLY A 47 -3.98 8.57 6.89
C GLY A 47 -5.33 9.17 7.29
N ARG A 48 -6.43 8.41 7.27
CA ARG A 48 -7.77 8.85 7.65
C ARG A 48 -8.35 7.89 8.68
N GLU A 49 -9.29 8.36 9.49
CA GLU A 49 -10.05 7.54 10.44
C GLU A 49 -11.03 6.60 9.71
N CYS A 50 -10.51 5.66 8.90
CA CYS A 50 -11.31 4.70 8.17
C CYS A 50 -11.54 3.43 9.00
N THR A 51 -12.66 2.78 8.73
CA THR A 51 -12.98 1.48 9.34
C THR A 51 -12.06 0.38 8.80
N TRP A 52 -11.87 -0.70 9.55
CA TRP A 52 -11.17 -1.89 9.04
C TRP A 52 -11.74 -2.39 7.71
N LYS A 53 -13.07 -2.32 7.54
CA LYS A 53 -13.74 -2.73 6.31
C LYS A 53 -13.27 -1.91 5.11
N GLU A 54 -13.12 -0.60 5.28
CA GLU A 54 -12.64 0.32 4.25
C GLU A 54 -11.15 0.10 3.96
N PHE A 55 -10.31 0.01 4.99
CA PHE A 55 -8.89 -0.27 4.85
C PHE A 55 -8.65 -1.60 4.13
N ASN A 56 -9.29 -2.69 4.58
CA ASN A 56 -9.13 -4.01 3.99
C ASN A 56 -9.65 -4.07 2.55
N ARG A 57 -10.68 -3.28 2.20
CA ARG A 57 -11.13 -3.14 0.81
C ARG A 57 -10.06 -2.47 -0.05
N ALA A 58 -9.44 -1.40 0.42
CA ALA A 58 -8.32 -0.74 -0.27
C ALA A 58 -7.12 -1.69 -0.40
N LEU A 59 -6.75 -2.39 0.67
CA LEU A 59 -5.65 -3.38 0.67
C LEU A 59 -5.89 -4.49 -0.36
N ARG A 60 -7.09 -5.09 -0.38
CA ARG A 60 -7.45 -6.13 -1.34
C ARG A 60 -7.40 -5.63 -2.78
N ARG A 61 -7.73 -4.37 -3.03
CA ARG A 61 -7.61 -3.77 -4.37
C ARG A 61 -6.15 -3.74 -4.82
N THR A 62 -5.25 -3.29 -3.94
CA THR A 62 -3.81 -3.25 -4.21
C THR A 62 -3.24 -4.66 -4.41
N GLU A 63 -3.60 -5.61 -3.54
CA GLU A 63 -3.15 -7.01 -3.65
C GLU A 63 -3.55 -7.66 -4.98
N ARG A 64 -4.79 -7.43 -5.44
CA ARG A 64 -5.29 -8.01 -6.71
C ARG A 64 -4.54 -7.51 -7.94
N LEU A 65 -4.03 -6.28 -7.90
CA LEU A 65 -3.26 -5.71 -9.00
C LEU A 65 -1.78 -6.13 -8.96
N GLY A 66 -1.34 -6.59 -7.79
CA GLY A 66 0.07 -6.88 -7.49
C GLY A 66 0.94 -5.64 -7.55
N ASP A 67 2.17 -5.80 -7.06
CA ASP A 67 3.17 -4.73 -7.05
C ASP A 67 4.02 -4.79 -8.32
N ASP A 68 4.42 -3.64 -8.86
CA ASP A 68 5.35 -3.58 -9.99
C ASP A 68 6.83 -3.57 -9.58
N ASN A 69 7.12 -3.33 -8.29
CA ASN A 69 8.48 -3.34 -7.74
C ASN A 69 8.51 -3.67 -6.24
N VAL A 70 9.70 -3.98 -5.74
CA VAL A 70 9.95 -4.39 -4.34
C VAL A 70 9.63 -3.27 -3.34
N GLY A 71 9.93 -2.01 -3.66
CA GLY A 71 9.64 -0.87 -2.79
C GLY A 71 8.14 -0.67 -2.57
N ARG A 72 7.32 -0.77 -3.63
CA ARG A 72 5.85 -0.70 -3.50
C ARG A 72 5.30 -1.81 -2.62
N ARG A 73 5.80 -3.04 -2.80
CA ARG A 73 5.43 -4.16 -1.93
C ARG A 73 5.74 -3.87 -0.47
N ALA A 74 6.94 -3.36 -0.19
CA ALA A 74 7.37 -3.02 1.16
C ALA A 74 6.50 -1.91 1.75
N HIS A 75 6.21 -0.86 0.98
CA HIS A 75 5.32 0.22 1.40
C HIS A 75 3.92 -0.30 1.77
N VAL A 76 3.31 -1.14 0.94
CA VAL A 76 2.01 -1.76 1.21
C VAL A 76 2.04 -2.63 2.47
N ALA A 77 3.12 -3.40 2.67
CA ALA A 77 3.30 -4.21 3.88
C ALA A 77 3.43 -3.35 5.14
N CYS A 78 4.19 -2.25 5.07
CA CYS A 78 4.36 -1.30 6.16
C CYS A 78 3.04 -0.63 6.54
N LEU A 79 2.29 -0.10 5.55
CA LEU A 79 0.97 0.50 5.78
C LEU A 79 0.03 -0.48 6.46
N PHE A 80 -0.02 -1.72 5.98
CA PHE A 80 -0.88 -2.73 6.59
C PHE A 80 -0.45 -3.07 8.02
N ALA A 81 0.83 -3.26 8.30
CA ALA A 81 1.29 -3.56 9.65
C ALA A 81 1.02 -2.42 10.64
N MET A 82 1.25 -1.18 10.24
CA MET A 82 0.93 -0.02 11.08
C MET A 82 -0.57 0.06 11.39
N THR A 83 -1.45 -0.24 10.43
CA THR A 83 -2.90 -0.29 10.66
C THR A 83 -3.33 -1.50 11.47
N ALA A 84 -2.70 -2.68 11.25
CA ALA A 84 -3.06 -3.92 11.93
C ALA A 84 -2.84 -3.85 13.45
N ASN A 85 -2.01 -2.94 13.95
CA ASN A 85 -1.89 -2.67 15.40
C ASN A 85 -3.22 -2.26 16.05
N GLN A 86 -4.20 -1.77 15.27
CA GLN A 86 -5.55 -1.45 15.75
C GLN A 86 -6.52 -2.64 15.64
N PHE A 87 -6.11 -3.75 15.01
CA PHE A 87 -6.95 -4.90 14.68
C PHE A 87 -6.20 -6.22 14.96
N PRO A 88 -6.22 -6.71 16.21
CA PRO A 88 -5.41 -7.86 16.66
C PRO A 88 -5.51 -9.11 15.77
N ASP A 89 -6.71 -9.43 15.26
CA ASP A 89 -6.95 -10.58 14.36
C ASP A 89 -6.17 -10.51 13.03
N GLN A 90 -5.55 -9.37 12.72
CA GLN A 90 -4.78 -9.15 11.50
C GLN A 90 -3.26 -9.18 11.72
N ALA A 91 -2.80 -9.23 12.96
CA ALA A 91 -1.38 -9.15 13.32
C ALA A 91 -0.54 -10.20 12.58
N ASP A 92 -0.96 -11.47 12.60
CA ASP A 92 -0.27 -12.56 11.90
C ASP A 92 -0.21 -12.35 10.38
N ARG A 93 -1.30 -11.86 9.78
CA ARG A 93 -1.36 -11.59 8.34
C ARG A 93 -0.43 -10.43 7.97
N ALA A 94 -0.38 -9.40 8.81
CA ALA A 94 0.52 -8.27 8.63
C ALA A 94 1.98 -8.68 8.77
N ARG A 95 2.31 -9.49 9.79
CA ARG A 95 3.66 -10.01 10.00
C ARG A 95 4.16 -10.80 8.80
N ARG A 96 3.36 -11.74 8.29
CA ARG A 96 3.72 -12.52 7.09
C ARG A 96 4.01 -11.65 5.86
N LYS A 97 3.32 -10.51 5.71
CA LYS A 97 3.57 -9.56 4.62
C LYS A 97 4.84 -8.75 4.83
N LEU A 98 5.14 -8.35 6.06
CA LEU A 98 6.43 -7.72 6.38
C LEU A 98 7.58 -8.69 6.10
N ASP A 99 7.49 -9.94 6.56
CA ASP A 99 8.54 -10.93 6.34
C ASP A 99 8.76 -11.21 4.83
N ASP A 100 7.69 -11.27 4.01
CA ASP A 100 7.82 -11.40 2.56
C ASP A 100 8.48 -10.17 1.91
N ALA A 101 8.11 -8.97 2.35
CA ALA A 101 8.70 -7.73 1.86
C ALA A 101 10.19 -7.66 2.23
N GLU A 102 10.54 -7.96 3.49
CA GLU A 102 11.90 -8.00 3.99
C GLU A 102 12.77 -8.96 3.18
N ARG A 103 12.32 -10.21 2.97
CA ARG A 103 13.06 -11.19 2.16
C ARG A 103 13.35 -10.69 0.76
N ARG A 104 12.41 -9.98 0.13
CA ARG A 104 12.61 -9.41 -1.22
C ARG A 104 13.54 -8.19 -1.23
N LEU A 105 13.50 -7.36 -0.20
CA LEU A 105 14.44 -6.24 -0.04
C LEU A 105 15.87 -6.73 0.18
N LEU A 106 16.05 -7.83 0.92
CA LEU A 106 17.36 -8.42 1.20
C LEU A 106 18.08 -8.93 -0.06
N VAL A 107 17.34 -9.22 -1.14
CA VAL A 107 17.91 -9.59 -2.45
C VAL A 107 18.51 -8.39 -3.20
N LEU A 108 18.06 -7.17 -2.88
CA LEU A 108 18.65 -5.96 -3.48
C LEU A 108 20.09 -5.76 -2.98
N ARG A 109 20.89 -5.04 -3.78
CA ARG A 109 22.26 -4.67 -3.40
C ARG A 109 22.25 -3.87 -2.10
N ARG A 110 23.31 -4.02 -1.29
CA ARG A 110 23.39 -3.38 0.04
C ARG A 110 23.36 -1.86 -0.02
N ASP A 111 23.88 -1.26 -1.09
CA ASP A 111 23.90 0.18 -1.37
C ASP A 111 22.60 0.70 -2.01
N ASN A 112 21.61 -0.16 -2.25
CA ASN A 112 20.35 0.26 -2.83
C ASN A 112 19.56 1.10 -1.81
N PRO A 113 19.13 2.32 -2.15
CA PRO A 113 18.42 3.20 -1.23
C PRO A 113 17.07 2.61 -0.79
N THR A 114 16.33 1.98 -1.70
CA THR A 114 15.05 1.31 -1.38
C THR A 114 15.23 0.19 -0.37
N ARG A 115 16.34 -0.57 -0.47
CA ARG A 115 16.66 -1.60 0.53
C ARG A 115 16.85 -0.97 1.92
N THR A 116 17.68 0.05 2.00
CA THR A 116 18.04 0.69 3.28
C THR A 116 16.81 1.30 3.93
N GLU A 117 16.08 2.14 3.20
CA GLU A 117 14.88 2.85 3.68
C GLU A 117 13.82 1.87 4.21
N PHE A 118 13.44 0.87 3.41
CA PHE A 118 12.36 -0.02 3.82
C PHE A 118 12.78 -1.05 4.86
N LEU A 119 14.05 -1.47 4.94
CA LEU A 119 14.49 -2.34 6.03
C LEU A 119 14.51 -1.59 7.37
N GLU A 120 14.90 -0.31 7.37
CA GLU A 120 14.81 0.55 8.56
C GLU A 120 13.36 0.71 9.01
N GLU A 121 12.46 0.96 8.08
CA GLU A 121 11.03 1.10 8.34
C GLU A 121 10.40 -0.20 8.88
N ILE A 122 10.68 -1.35 8.25
CA ILE A 122 10.20 -2.65 8.73
C ILE A 122 10.73 -2.93 10.14
N SER A 123 12.01 -2.65 10.38
CA SER A 123 12.63 -2.81 11.70
C SER A 123 11.97 -1.92 12.75
N ARG A 124 11.63 -0.68 12.39
CA ARG A 124 10.90 0.26 13.26
C ARG A 124 9.52 -0.27 13.62
N ILE A 125 8.75 -0.72 12.63
CA ILE A 125 7.40 -1.27 12.84
C ILE A 125 7.47 -2.52 13.73
N GLY A 126 8.44 -3.41 13.48
CA GLY A 126 8.62 -4.62 14.27
C GLY A 126 8.97 -4.40 15.75
N ARG A 127 9.42 -3.20 16.14
CA ARG A 127 9.64 -2.81 17.55
C ARG A 127 8.39 -2.23 18.22
N MET A 128 7.36 -1.89 17.45
CA MET A 128 6.12 -1.29 17.95
C MET A 128 5.00 -2.31 18.17
N ALA A 129 5.12 -3.51 17.60
CA ALA A 129 4.21 -4.63 17.75
C ALA A 129 4.67 -5.56 18.89
#